data_AF-A0A970M4T2-F1
#
_entry.id   AF-A0A970M4T2-F1
#
_cell.length_a   1.000
_cell.length_b   1.000
_cell.length_c   1.000
_cell.angle_alpha   90.00
_cell.angle_beta   90.00
_cell.angle_gamma   90.00
#
_symmetry.space_group_name_H-M   'P 1'
#
loop_
_entity.id
_entity.type
_entity.pdbx_description
1 polymer ?
#
loop_
_entity_poly.entity_id
_entity_poly.type
_entity_poly.pdbx_seq_one_letter_code
_entity_poly.pdbx_strand_id
1 'polypeptide(L)'
;MTIDFRHNQSAHCENGSTANLLRYYGIDINESLAFGIGSGLFFAYLPFIRINHIPVTSFRPMPGMIFKRTAQTLGVKVFQKKFRDREASMAALDAALAQKTPVGLQVGVFHLAY
;
A
#
# COMPACT_ATOMS: atom_id res chain seq x y z
N MET A 1 -21.84 8.78 1.70
CA MET A 1 -21.85 7.63 0.76
C MET A 1 -21.23 6.45 1.48
N THR A 2 -21.94 5.33 1.56
CA THR A 2 -21.50 4.17 2.33
C THR A 2 -21.34 2.99 1.37
N ILE A 3 -20.17 2.37 1.39
CA ILE A 3 -19.88 1.10 0.73
C ILE A 3 -19.82 0.00 1.80
N ASP A 4 -20.13 -1.24 1.45
CA ASP A 4 -19.94 -2.38 2.36
C ASP A 4 -18.45 -2.77 2.40
N PHE A 5 -17.64 -1.88 2.99
CA PHE A 5 -16.22 -2.10 3.18
C PHE A 5 -15.97 -2.71 4.55
N ARG A 6 -15.69 -4.01 4.58
CA ARG A 6 -15.33 -4.72 5.81
C ARG A 6 -13.85 -4.52 6.11
N HIS A 7 -13.57 -3.73 7.14
CA HIS A 7 -12.22 -3.51 7.60
C HIS A 7 -11.75 -4.65 8.52
N ASN A 8 -10.70 -5.34 8.11
CA ASN A 8 -9.98 -6.29 8.94
C ASN A 8 -8.69 -5.64 9.47
N GLN A 9 -8.53 -5.66 10.78
CA GLN A 9 -7.33 -5.15 11.44
C GLN A 9 -6.10 -5.98 11.01
N SER A 10 -4.95 -5.31 10.93
CA SER A 10 -3.68 -5.87 10.47
C SER A 10 -2.53 -5.20 11.20
N ALA A 11 -1.37 -5.85 11.23
CA ALA A 11 -0.18 -5.32 11.89
C ALA A 11 0.64 -4.38 10.99
N HIS A 12 0.62 -4.62 9.66
CA HIS A 12 1.41 -3.88 8.69
C HIS A 12 0.53 -3.11 7.72
N CYS A 13 0.68 -1.79 7.70
CA CYS A 13 -0.20 -0.88 6.96
C CYS A 13 -0.36 -1.27 5.47
N GLU A 14 0.73 -1.54 4.77
CA GLU A 14 0.69 -1.87 3.33
C GLU A 14 0.03 -3.23 3.07
N ASN A 15 0.40 -4.26 3.84
CA ASN A 15 -0.12 -5.61 3.68
C ASN A 15 -1.63 -5.66 4.00
N GLY A 16 -2.01 -5.03 5.12
CA GLY A 16 -3.38 -4.90 5.56
C GLY A 16 -4.26 -4.14 4.59
N SER A 17 -3.78 -2.99 4.10
CA SER A 17 -4.50 -2.21 3.09
C SER A 17 -4.69 -3.01 1.80
N THR A 18 -3.65 -3.75 1.38
CA THR A 18 -3.72 -4.65 0.20
C THR A 18 -4.79 -5.71 0.39
N ALA A 19 -4.77 -6.44 1.51
CA ALA A 19 -5.73 -7.51 1.79
C ALA A 19 -7.17 -6.99 1.91
N ASN A 20 -7.39 -5.84 2.55
CA ASN A 20 -8.72 -5.24 2.68
C ASN A 20 -9.28 -4.75 1.34
N LEU A 21 -8.46 -4.07 0.53
CA LEU A 21 -8.89 -3.61 -0.80
C LEU A 21 -9.23 -4.78 -1.73
N LEU A 22 -8.42 -5.82 -1.74
CA LEU A 22 -8.67 -7.01 -2.55
C LEU A 22 -9.92 -7.78 -2.10
N ARG A 23 -10.13 -7.90 -0.78
CA ARG A 23 -11.32 -8.53 -0.21
C ARG A 23 -12.60 -7.80 -0.60
N TYR A 24 -12.59 -6.47 -0.66
CA TYR A 24 -13.73 -5.70 -1.16
C TYR A 24 -14.11 -6.08 -2.59
N TYR A 25 -13.15 -6.46 -3.43
CA TYR A 25 -13.38 -6.94 -4.79
C TYR A 25 -13.55 -8.47 -4.90
N GLY A 26 -13.80 -9.17 -3.79
CA GLY A 26 -14.05 -10.61 -3.76
C GLY A 26 -12.79 -11.48 -3.78
N ILE A 27 -11.60 -10.90 -3.67
CA ILE A 27 -10.34 -11.65 -3.59
C ILE A 27 -9.97 -11.81 -2.11
N ASP A 28 -10.37 -12.95 -1.55
CA ASP A 28 -10.23 -13.24 -0.12
C ASP A 28 -8.80 -13.69 0.23
N ILE A 29 -7.91 -12.73 0.50
CA ILE A 29 -6.55 -13.00 0.98
C ILE A 29 -6.29 -12.38 2.36
N ASN A 30 -5.47 -13.03 3.17
CA ASN A 30 -5.04 -12.50 4.46
C ASN A 30 -3.72 -11.71 4.33
N GLU A 31 -3.31 -11.06 5.42
CA GLU A 31 -2.10 -10.23 5.47
C GLU A 31 -0.83 -11.02 5.10
N SER A 32 -0.68 -12.25 5.60
CA SER A 32 0.47 -13.11 5.34
C SER A 32 0.57 -13.50 3.86
N LEU A 33 -0.55 -13.78 3.21
CA LEU A 33 -0.60 -14.12 1.80
C LEU A 33 -0.30 -12.90 0.92
N ALA A 34 -0.84 -11.73 1.27
CA ALA A 34 -0.50 -10.48 0.58
C ALA A 34 1.01 -10.17 0.69
N PHE A 35 1.61 -10.42 1.86
CA PHE A 35 3.06 -10.28 2.07
C PHE A 35 3.87 -11.28 1.24
N GLY A 36 3.46 -12.56 1.19
CA GLY A 36 4.11 -13.60 0.42
C GLY A 36 4.07 -13.34 -1.09
N ILE A 37 2.88 -13.10 -1.65
CA ILE A 37 2.67 -12.80 -3.08
C ILE A 37 3.43 -11.52 -3.46
N GLY A 38 3.42 -10.51 -2.60
CA GLY A 38 4.13 -9.26 -2.80
C GLY A 38 5.66 -9.36 -2.66
N SER A 39 6.20 -10.56 -2.42
CA SER A 39 7.63 -10.81 -2.19
C SER A 39 8.18 -9.90 -1.09
N GLY A 40 7.50 -9.90 0.06
CA GLY A 40 7.81 -9.02 1.18
C GLY A 40 9.07 -9.39 1.95
N LEU A 41 9.52 -10.66 1.89
CA LEU A 41 10.84 -11.05 2.37
C LEU A 41 11.91 -10.43 1.46
N PHE A 42 12.70 -9.52 2.03
CA PHE A 42 13.69 -8.76 1.30
C PHE A 42 14.95 -8.58 2.14
N PHE A 43 16.11 -8.72 1.51
CA PHE A 43 17.39 -8.37 2.11
C PHE A 43 18.24 -7.66 1.05
N ALA A 44 18.79 -6.51 1.41
CA ALA A 44 19.79 -5.82 0.61
C ALA A 44 20.93 -5.32 1.51
N TYR A 45 22.15 -5.53 1.03
CA TYR A 45 23.37 -5.03 1.63
C TYR A 45 24.18 -4.29 0.57
N LEU A 46 24.37 -2.99 0.77
CA LEU A 46 25.02 -2.09 -0.18
C LEU A 46 26.25 -1.47 0.50
N PRO A 47 27.41 -2.16 0.53
CA PRO A 47 28.58 -1.73 1.30
C PRO A 47 29.21 -0.42 0.80
N PHE A 48 28.96 -0.07 -0.47
CA PHE A 48 29.52 1.11 -1.13
C PHE A 48 28.64 2.35 -0.98
N ILE A 49 27.39 2.21 -0.52
CA ILE A 49 26.47 3.33 -0.29
C ILE A 49 26.37 3.52 1.23
N ARG A 50 26.70 4.72 1.70
CA ARG A 50 26.69 5.05 3.14
C ARG A 50 25.64 6.11 3.42
N ILE A 51 24.81 5.85 4.43
CA ILE A 51 23.92 6.86 5.04
C ILE A 51 24.39 7.02 6.48
N ASN A 52 24.62 8.25 6.91
CA ASN A 52 25.17 8.54 8.25
C ASN A 52 26.43 7.72 8.58
N HIS A 53 27.34 7.58 7.61
CA HIS A 53 28.59 6.81 7.69
C HIS A 53 28.44 5.27 7.85
N ILE A 54 27.22 4.73 7.84
CA ILE A 54 26.95 3.30 7.96
C ILE A 54 26.57 2.71 6.59
N PRO A 55 27.10 1.52 6.22
CA PRO A 55 26.65 0.79 5.04
C PRO A 55 25.13 0.57 5.02
N VAL A 56 24.50 0.84 3.88
CA VAL A 56 23.06 0.65 3.76
C VAL A 56 22.72 -0.85 3.83
N THR A 57 21.94 -1.21 4.84
CA THR A 57 21.31 -2.53 4.98
C THR A 57 19.80 -2.34 5.06
N SER A 58 19.04 -3.10 4.28
CA SER A 58 17.57 -3.05 4.32
C SER A 58 17.00 -4.46 4.40
N PHE A 59 15.99 -4.61 5.25
CA PHE A 59 15.19 -5.83 5.41
C PHE A 59 13.77 -5.67 4.86
N ARG A 60 13.52 -4.58 4.13
CA ARG A 60 12.20 -4.25 3.59
C ARG A 60 12.28 -3.76 2.13
N PRO A 61 11.31 -4.12 1.30
CA PRO A 61 11.17 -3.51 -0.01
C PRO A 61 10.74 -2.05 0.12
N MET A 62 10.81 -1.31 -0.99
CA MET A 62 10.34 0.06 -1.03
C MET A 62 8.83 0.14 -0.76
N PRO A 63 8.32 1.19 -0.08
CA PRO A 63 6.90 1.36 0.17
C PRO A 63 6.06 1.33 -1.12
N GLY A 64 4.98 0.57 -1.11
CA GLY A 64 4.08 0.37 -2.25
C GLY A 64 4.48 -0.80 -3.18
N MET A 65 5.64 -1.42 -2.96
CA MET A 65 6.07 -2.57 -3.77
C MET A 65 5.28 -3.84 -3.49
N ILE A 66 4.86 -4.08 -2.24
CA ILE A 66 4.09 -5.26 -1.88
C ILE A 66 2.72 -5.14 -2.56
N PHE A 67 2.04 -4.00 -2.41
CA PHE A 67 0.76 -3.77 -3.09
C PHE A 67 0.85 -3.94 -4.61
N LYS A 68 1.85 -3.31 -5.23
CA LYS A 68 2.07 -3.37 -6.68
C LYS A 68 2.29 -4.80 -7.17
N ARG A 69 3.19 -5.54 -6.51
CA ARG A 69 3.51 -6.93 -6.89
C ARG A 69 2.32 -7.84 -6.67
N THR A 70 1.62 -7.72 -5.54
CA THR A 70 0.42 -8.51 -5.26
C THR A 70 -0.66 -8.29 -6.32
N ALA A 71 -0.94 -7.04 -6.68
CA ALA A 71 -1.89 -6.73 -7.74
C ALA A 71 -1.45 -7.28 -9.10
N GLN A 72 -0.17 -7.13 -9.46
CA GLN A 72 0.38 -7.66 -10.71
C GLN A 72 0.26 -9.18 -10.80
N THR A 73 0.65 -9.91 -9.74
CA THR A 73 0.58 -11.37 -9.68
C THR A 73 -0.85 -11.89 -9.79
N LEU A 74 -1.82 -11.16 -9.20
CA LEU A 74 -3.24 -11.50 -9.24
C LEU A 74 -3.96 -10.99 -10.50
N GLY A 75 -3.26 -10.33 -11.43
CA GLY A 75 -3.87 -9.77 -12.64
C GLY A 75 -4.80 -8.58 -12.38
N VAL A 76 -4.71 -7.94 -11.21
CA VAL A 76 -5.53 -6.79 -10.82
C VAL A 76 -4.95 -5.51 -11.41
N LYS A 77 -5.77 -4.77 -12.16
CA LYS A 77 -5.39 -3.46 -12.69
C LYS A 77 -5.45 -2.41 -11.59
N VAL A 78 -4.33 -1.70 -11.42
CA VAL A 78 -4.19 -0.63 -10.43
C VAL A 78 -4.01 0.69 -11.15
N PHE A 79 -4.79 1.69 -10.75
CA PHE A 79 -4.53 3.08 -11.08
C PHE A 79 -3.85 3.76 -9.89
N GLN A 80 -2.66 4.33 -10.12
CA GLN A 80 -1.92 5.08 -9.13
C GLN A 80 -1.65 6.49 -9.64
N LYS A 81 -1.95 7.50 -8.81
CA LYS A 81 -1.67 8.91 -9.11
C LYS A 81 -1.01 9.57 -7.91
N LYS A 82 0.03 10.36 -8.18
CA LYS A 82 0.72 11.19 -7.17
C LYS A 82 0.33 12.64 -7.37
N PHE A 83 0.19 13.36 -6.27
CA PHE A 83 -0.21 14.76 -6.26
C PHE A 83 0.84 15.58 -5.51
N ARG A 84 1.06 16.81 -5.99
CA ARG A 84 1.82 17.85 -5.27
C ARG A 84 0.91 18.89 -4.64
N ASP A 85 -0.26 19.09 -5.24
CA ASP A 85 -1.28 20.02 -4.79
C ASP A 85 -2.33 19.32 -3.91
N ARG A 86 -2.72 19.99 -2.83
CA ARG A 86 -3.64 19.44 -1.82
C ARG A 86 -5.09 19.45 -2.34
N GLU A 87 -5.52 20.50 -2.99
CA GLU A 87 -6.90 20.60 -3.48
C GLU A 87 -7.15 19.59 -4.59
N ALA A 88 -6.20 19.44 -5.51
CA ALA A 88 -6.26 18.46 -6.58
C ALA A 88 -6.27 17.01 -6.06
N SER A 89 -5.57 16.71 -4.96
CA SER A 89 -5.56 15.37 -4.37
C SER A 89 -6.89 15.04 -3.70
N MET A 90 -7.47 16.00 -2.97
CA MET A 90 -8.80 15.87 -2.37
C MET A 90 -9.89 15.75 -3.42
N ALA A 91 -9.88 16.58 -4.46
CA ALA A 91 -10.86 16.50 -5.55
C ALA A 91 -10.82 15.14 -6.26
N ALA A 92 -9.63 14.57 -6.47
CA ALA A 92 -9.49 13.23 -7.05
C ALA A 92 -9.97 12.12 -6.12
N LEU A 93 -9.73 12.24 -4.82
CA LEU A 93 -10.24 11.32 -3.81
C LEU A 93 -11.78 11.36 -3.77
N ASP A 94 -12.36 12.54 -3.69
CA ASP A 94 -13.82 12.75 -3.66
C ASP A 94 -14.48 12.18 -4.92
N ALA A 95 -13.88 12.39 -6.10
CA ALA A 95 -14.37 11.83 -7.34
C ALA A 95 -14.33 10.29 -7.38
N ALA A 96 -13.32 9.67 -6.76
CA ALA A 96 -13.23 8.21 -6.67
C ALA A 96 -14.24 7.64 -5.66
N LEU A 97 -14.41 8.29 -4.51
CA LEU A 97 -15.39 7.92 -3.50
C LEU A 97 -16.82 8.09 -3.99
N ALA A 98 -17.09 9.11 -4.82
CA ALA A 98 -18.37 9.31 -5.50
C ALA A 98 -18.77 8.12 -6.39
N GLN A 99 -17.78 7.43 -6.94
CA GLN A 99 -17.94 6.21 -7.75
C GLN A 99 -17.99 4.93 -6.91
N LYS A 100 -18.02 5.03 -5.57
CA LYS A 100 -18.00 3.88 -4.64
C LYS A 100 -16.75 3.00 -4.79
N THR A 101 -15.64 3.58 -5.23
CA THR A 101 -14.35 2.91 -5.35
C THR A 101 -13.56 3.11 -4.06
N PRO A 102 -13.21 2.06 -3.31
CA PRO A 102 -12.30 2.21 -2.17
C PRO A 102 -10.90 2.59 -2.65
N VAL A 103 -10.26 3.51 -1.95
CA VAL A 103 -8.98 4.10 -2.34
C VAL A 103 -7.93 3.83 -1.27
N GLY A 104 -6.77 3.31 -1.67
CA GLY A 104 -5.58 3.24 -0.83
C GLY A 104 -4.82 4.57 -0.84
N LEU A 105 -4.47 5.08 0.34
CA LEU A 105 -3.69 6.32 0.49
C LEU A 105 -2.30 6.01 1.05
N GLN A 106 -1.26 6.52 0.38
CA GLN A 106 0.10 6.51 0.90
C GLN A 106 0.37 7.86 1.57
N VAL A 107 0.47 7.86 2.89
CA VAL A 107 0.67 9.07 3.70
C VAL A 107 1.91 8.94 4.59
N GLY A 108 2.47 10.07 5.00
CA GLY A 108 3.53 10.12 6.00
C GLY A 108 2.96 9.87 7.40
N VAL A 109 3.72 9.14 8.22
CA VAL A 109 3.30 8.76 9.60
C VAL A 109 3.24 9.97 10.55
N PHE A 110 3.95 11.05 10.23
CA PHE A 110 4.12 12.22 11.12
C PHE A 110 2.81 12.90 11.55
N HIS A 111 1.72 12.75 10.79
CA HIS A 111 0.42 13.38 11.06
C HIS A 111 -0.70 12.37 11.34
N LEU A 112 -0.39 11.09 11.57
CA LEU A 112 -1.41 10.11 11.93
C LEU A 112 -1.68 10.17 13.45
N ALA A 113 -2.92 10.46 13.83
CA ALA A 113 -3.38 10.29 15.21
C ALA A 113 -3.59 8.79 15.42
N TYR A 114 -2.71 8.16 16.19
CA TYR A 114 -2.86 6.77 16.61
C TYR A 114 -3.82 6.67 17.79
#